data_AF-A0A6V8L1F4-F1
#
_entry.id   AF-A0A6V8L1F4-F1
#
_cell.length_a   1.000
_cell.length_b   1.000
_cell.length_c   1.000
_cell.angle_alpha   90.00
_cell.angle_beta   90.00
_cell.angle_gamma   90.00
#
_symmetry.space_group_name_H-M   'P 1'
#
loop_
_entity.id
_entity.type
_entity.pdbx_description
1 polymer ?
#
loop_
_entity_poly.entity_id
_entity_poly.type
_entity_poly.pdbx_seq_one_letter_code
_entity_poly.pdbx_strand_id
1 'polypeptide(L)'
;MSDDLDLAVGAAVDGARLAMGYFARITEVHREEKPDGSLVTEADRAVEAVIRRVLGAARPGDAILGEEEGQHGDGGRRWIIDPIDGTVGFAEGGDRWLVLVALEVDGEVVVGVAAAPAQRRIWWAEAGAGAFVADLTDAGPDRERRISVTGQPPAGVPASRFAVVPGPAALPQDRWLVARLSAVTAPRPWAAHPALLVAGGELDLAVQTRARYGTSRPRR
;
A
#
# COMPACT_ATOMS: atom_id res chain seq x y z
N MET A 1 6.17 0.71 21.18
CA MET A 1 5.82 1.54 20.00
C MET A 1 5.58 2.95 20.53
N SER A 2 5.82 4.00 19.73
CA SER A 2 5.42 5.34 20.15
C SER A 2 3.90 5.50 20.08
N ASP A 3 3.37 6.52 20.76
CA ASP A 3 1.94 6.84 20.72
C ASP A 3 1.46 7.16 19.28
N ASP A 4 2.31 7.78 18.46
CA ASP A 4 2.00 8.06 17.04
C ASP A 4 1.96 6.76 16.21
N LEU A 5 2.90 5.83 16.45
CA LEU A 5 2.89 4.53 15.77
C LEU A 5 1.69 3.66 16.18
N ASP A 6 1.37 3.63 17.48
CA ASP A 6 0.21 2.89 17.99
C ASP A 6 -1.09 3.44 17.41
N LEU A 7 -1.22 4.77 17.31
CA LEU A 7 -2.35 5.42 16.67
C LEU A 7 -2.45 5.08 15.17
N ALA A 8 -1.33 5.11 14.44
CA ALA A 8 -1.28 4.78 13.02
C ALA A 8 -1.72 3.33 12.76
N VAL A 9 -1.22 2.39 13.58
CA VAL A 9 -1.58 0.97 13.50
C VAL A 9 -3.07 0.78 13.81
N GLY A 10 -3.58 1.40 14.88
CA GLY A 10 -5.00 1.32 15.22
C GLY A 10 -5.90 1.84 14.10
N ALA A 11 -5.57 3.01 13.54
CA ALA A 11 -6.32 3.60 12.43
C ALA A 11 -6.30 2.71 11.18
N ALA A 12 -5.14 2.15 10.82
CA ALA A 12 -5.03 1.22 9.69
C ALA A 12 -5.81 -0.08 9.91
N VAL A 13 -5.82 -0.63 11.14
CA VAL A 13 -6.60 -1.83 11.50
C VAL A 13 -8.10 -1.56 11.39
N ASP A 14 -8.57 -0.39 11.85
CA ASP A 14 -9.97 0.01 11.74
C ASP A 14 -10.40 0.19 10.28
N GLY A 15 -9.58 0.88 9.48
CA GLY A 15 -9.78 1.01 8.03
C GLY A 15 -9.80 -0.35 7.33
N ALA A 16 -8.85 -1.23 7.65
CA ALA A 16 -8.75 -2.57 7.09
C ALA A 16 -9.98 -3.44 7.41
N ARG A 17 -10.50 -3.37 8.64
CA ARG A 17 -11.72 -4.08 9.05
C ARG A 17 -12.93 -3.62 8.23
N LEU A 18 -13.08 -2.30 8.05
CA LEU A 18 -14.16 -1.74 7.24
C LEU A 18 -14.02 -2.14 5.75
N ALA A 19 -12.82 -2.03 5.20
CA ALA A 19 -12.50 -2.42 3.83
C ALA A 19 -12.88 -3.89 3.56
N MET A 20 -12.57 -4.81 4.47
CA MET A 20 -12.96 -6.22 4.34
C MET A 20 -14.47 -6.42 4.36
N GLY A 21 -15.22 -5.59 5.08
CA GLY A 21 -16.69 -5.59 5.03
C GLY A 21 -17.22 -5.27 3.64
N TYR A 22 -16.64 -4.28 2.95
CA TYR A 22 -16.96 -3.97 1.54
C TYR A 22 -16.47 -5.07 0.60
N PHE A 23 -15.25 -5.57 0.80
CA PHE A 23 -14.66 -6.64 -0.01
C PHE A 23 -15.50 -7.93 0.01
N ALA A 24 -16.10 -8.27 1.14
CA ALA A 24 -17.00 -9.43 1.27
C ALA A 24 -18.28 -9.31 0.40
N ARG A 25 -18.66 -8.09 0.00
CA ARG A 25 -19.81 -7.78 -0.86
C ARG A 25 -19.38 -7.04 -2.14
N ILE A 26 -18.18 -7.31 -2.65
CA ILE A 26 -17.53 -6.53 -3.72
C ILE A 26 -18.37 -6.36 -5.01
N THR A 27 -19.31 -7.28 -5.26
CA THR A 27 -20.24 -7.21 -6.40
C THR A 27 -21.29 -6.11 -6.26
N GLU A 28 -21.56 -5.66 -5.04
CA GLU A 28 -22.52 -4.61 -4.70
C GLU A 28 -21.85 -3.25 -4.52
N VAL A 29 -20.52 -3.22 -4.42
CA VAL A 29 -19.75 -2.00 -4.15
C VAL A 29 -19.79 -1.07 -5.36
N HIS A 30 -20.29 0.14 -5.14
CA HIS A 30 -20.35 1.19 -6.15
C HIS A 30 -18.95 1.66 -6.58
N ARG A 31 -18.79 1.93 -7.88
CA ARG A 31 -17.52 2.31 -8.52
C ARG A 31 -17.71 3.57 -9.35
N GLU A 32 -16.70 4.42 -9.37
CA GLU A 32 -16.70 5.68 -10.10
C GLU A 32 -15.32 5.91 -10.73
N GLU A 33 -15.29 6.50 -11.92
CA GLU A 33 -14.05 6.92 -12.57
C GLU A 33 -13.79 8.40 -12.27
N LYS A 34 -12.65 8.71 -11.64
CA LYS A 34 -12.21 10.09 -11.38
C LYS A 34 -11.87 10.80 -12.71
N PRO A 35 -11.84 12.14 -12.77
CA PRO A 35 -11.56 12.87 -14.02
C PRO A 35 -10.22 12.54 -14.71
N ASP A 36 -9.24 12.04 -13.96
CA ASP A 36 -7.94 11.61 -14.49
C ASP A 36 -7.92 10.16 -15.04
N GLY A 37 -9.06 9.47 -14.92
CA GLY A 37 -9.29 8.09 -15.35
C GLY A 37 -8.88 7.03 -14.32
N SER A 38 -8.58 7.42 -13.08
CA SER A 38 -8.39 6.49 -11.97
C SER A 38 -9.75 6.01 -11.41
N LEU A 39 -9.75 4.84 -10.77
CA LEU A 39 -10.96 4.23 -10.20
C LEU A 39 -11.06 4.59 -8.71
N VAL A 40 -12.25 4.92 -8.25
CA VAL A 40 -12.60 5.03 -6.82
C VAL A 40 -13.85 4.22 -6.54
N THR A 41 -13.96 3.65 -5.34
CA THR A 41 -15.17 2.98 -4.86
C THR A 41 -15.77 3.67 -3.66
N GLU A 42 -16.99 3.29 -3.28
CA GLU A 42 -17.56 3.71 -2.00
C GLU A 42 -16.72 3.23 -0.80
N ALA A 43 -15.94 2.16 -0.94
CA ALA A 43 -15.08 1.64 0.10
C ALA A 43 -13.89 2.57 0.38
N ASP A 44 -13.24 3.10 -0.67
CA ASP A 44 -12.12 4.05 -0.54
C ASP A 44 -12.54 5.25 0.34
N ARG A 45 -13.68 5.87 0.01
CA ARG A 45 -14.21 7.02 0.74
C ARG A 45 -14.60 6.68 2.18
N ALA A 46 -15.25 5.54 2.38
CA ALA A 46 -15.69 5.12 3.72
C ALA A 46 -14.50 4.80 4.64
N VAL A 47 -13.45 4.17 4.11
CA VAL A 47 -12.22 3.86 4.83
C VAL A 47 -11.47 5.14 5.17
N GLU A 48 -11.31 6.06 4.21
CA GLU A 48 -10.67 7.35 4.47
C GLU A 48 -11.40 8.14 5.57
N ALA A 49 -12.73 8.21 5.50
CA ALA A 49 -13.54 8.92 6.50
C ALA A 49 -13.36 8.34 7.92
N VAL A 50 -13.27 7.01 8.06
CA VAL A 50 -13.02 6.37 9.37
C VAL A 50 -11.62 6.69 9.89
N ILE A 51 -10.60 6.59 9.03
CA ILE A 51 -9.22 6.88 9.42
C ILE A 51 -9.07 8.36 9.81
N ARG A 52 -9.61 9.28 9.00
CA ARG A 52 -9.65 10.73 9.31
C ARG A 52 -10.28 11.00 10.67
N ARG A 53 -11.40 10.36 10.97
CA ARG A 53 -12.10 10.52 12.26
C ARG A 53 -11.24 10.06 13.43
N VAL A 54 -10.58 8.90 13.32
CA VAL A 54 -9.70 8.37 14.38
C VAL A 54 -8.51 9.30 14.61
N LEU A 55 -7.82 9.68 13.54
CA LEU A 55 -6.65 10.54 13.61
C LEU A 55 -7.01 11.95 14.11
N GLY A 56 -8.03 12.58 13.55
CA GLY A 56 -8.46 13.93 13.95
C GLY A 56 -8.97 14.01 15.40
N ALA A 57 -9.55 12.93 15.93
CA ALA A 57 -9.95 12.88 17.33
C ALA A 57 -8.74 12.80 18.28
N ALA A 58 -7.71 12.02 17.92
CA ALA A 58 -6.51 11.81 18.74
C ALA A 58 -5.45 12.93 18.56
N ARG A 59 -5.45 13.59 17.40
CA ARG A 59 -4.49 14.62 16.97
C ARG A 59 -5.21 15.79 16.26
N PRO A 60 -6.06 16.56 16.95
CA PRO A 60 -6.83 17.64 16.31
C PRO A 60 -5.99 18.78 15.75
N GLY A 61 -4.70 18.87 16.12
CA GLY A 61 -3.76 19.88 15.60
C GLY A 61 -2.89 19.41 14.43
N ASP A 62 -2.92 18.12 14.06
CA ASP A 62 -2.16 17.61 12.92
C ASP A 62 -2.99 17.81 11.63
N ALA A 63 -2.31 18.15 10.52
CA ALA A 63 -2.95 18.15 9.21
C ALA A 63 -3.23 16.70 8.74
N ILE A 64 -4.18 16.53 7.82
CA ILE A 64 -4.48 15.24 7.21
C ILE A 64 -4.61 15.40 5.69
N LEU A 65 -3.82 14.63 4.95
CA LEU A 65 -3.87 14.50 3.50
C LEU A 65 -4.33 13.09 3.15
N GLY A 66 -5.52 12.96 2.57
CA GLY A 66 -6.03 11.71 2.03
C GLY A 66 -6.15 11.75 0.52
N GLU A 67 -6.11 10.58 -0.11
CA GLU A 67 -6.25 10.44 -1.56
C GLU A 67 -7.60 10.98 -2.08
N GLU A 68 -8.68 10.75 -1.34
CA GLU A 68 -10.05 11.01 -1.81
C GLU A 68 -10.58 12.40 -1.46
N GLU A 69 -10.37 12.85 -0.22
CA GLU A 69 -10.87 14.15 0.24
C GLU A 69 -9.80 15.25 0.23
N GLY A 70 -8.56 14.92 -0.14
CA GLY A 70 -7.46 15.88 -0.23
C GLY A 70 -6.96 16.36 1.14
N GLN A 71 -6.44 17.59 1.21
CA GLN A 71 -5.85 18.11 2.44
C GLN A 71 -6.88 18.80 3.35
N HIS A 72 -6.79 18.52 4.65
CA HIS A 72 -7.44 19.27 5.72
C HIS A 72 -6.38 19.74 6.73
N GLY A 73 -6.50 20.98 7.18
CA GLY A 73 -5.54 21.61 8.10
C GLY A 73 -4.20 21.95 7.44
N ASP A 74 -3.34 22.57 8.23
CA ASP A 74 -1.97 22.95 7.90
C ASP A 74 -1.04 22.70 9.10
N GLY A 75 0.28 22.74 8.87
CA GLY A 75 1.27 22.57 9.91
C GLY A 75 2.43 21.65 9.51
N GLY A 76 3.43 21.58 10.39
CA GLY A 76 4.61 20.74 10.19
C GLY A 76 4.32 19.24 10.38
N ARG A 77 3.23 18.88 11.06
CA ARG A 77 2.81 17.48 11.24
C ARG A 77 1.61 17.16 10.37
N ARG A 78 1.71 16.11 9.56
CA ARG A 78 0.67 15.71 8.60
C ARG A 78 0.53 14.19 8.53
N TRP A 79 -0.69 13.70 8.73
CA TRP A 79 -1.06 12.33 8.41
C TRP A 79 -1.34 12.19 6.92
N ILE A 80 -0.85 11.11 6.31
CA ILE A 80 -1.06 10.79 4.90
C ILE A 80 -1.82 9.46 4.81
N ILE A 81 -2.89 9.43 4.03
CA ILE A 81 -3.81 8.29 3.93
C ILE A 81 -3.98 7.92 2.46
N ASP A 82 -3.78 6.64 2.16
CA ASP A 82 -4.31 6.01 0.95
C ASP A 82 -5.24 4.87 1.43
N PRO A 83 -6.57 5.04 1.30
CA PRO A 83 -7.52 4.14 1.93
C PRO A 83 -7.54 2.75 1.29
N ILE A 84 -7.28 2.64 -0.02
CA ILE A 84 -7.19 1.37 -0.76
C ILE A 84 -6.15 1.52 -1.89
N ASP A 85 -4.88 1.31 -1.58
CA ASP A 85 -3.84 1.23 -2.61
C ASP A 85 -4.09 -0.01 -3.46
N GLY A 86 -4.29 0.18 -4.76
CA GLY A 86 -4.69 -0.87 -5.69
C GLY A 86 -6.20 -1.01 -5.85
N THR A 87 -6.97 0.08 -5.83
CA THR A 87 -8.44 0.12 -6.02
C THR A 87 -8.95 -0.72 -7.19
N VAL A 88 -8.24 -0.77 -8.32
CA VAL A 88 -8.60 -1.63 -9.46
C VAL A 88 -8.58 -3.11 -9.07
N GLY A 89 -7.51 -3.56 -8.41
CA GLY A 89 -7.38 -4.93 -7.92
C GLY A 89 -8.43 -5.25 -6.86
N PHE A 90 -8.71 -4.32 -5.94
CA PHE A 90 -9.79 -4.44 -4.96
C PHE A 90 -11.15 -4.65 -5.65
N ALA A 91 -11.50 -3.77 -6.60
CA ALA A 91 -12.76 -3.84 -7.35
C ALA A 91 -12.90 -5.09 -8.23
N GLU A 92 -11.78 -5.70 -8.62
CA GLU A 92 -11.74 -6.99 -9.33
C GLU A 92 -11.78 -8.21 -8.39
N GLY A 93 -11.81 -8.01 -7.07
CA GLY A 93 -11.80 -9.11 -6.09
C GLY A 93 -10.41 -9.71 -5.85
N GLY A 94 -9.35 -9.02 -6.28
CA GLY A 94 -7.97 -9.40 -5.99
C GLY A 94 -7.61 -9.17 -4.52
N ASP A 95 -6.56 -9.84 -4.06
CA ASP A 95 -6.10 -9.82 -2.66
C ASP A 95 -4.85 -8.95 -2.46
N ARG A 96 -4.38 -8.25 -3.50
CA ARG A 96 -3.15 -7.43 -3.50
C ARG A 96 -3.48 -5.93 -3.46
N TRP A 97 -4.16 -5.52 -2.41
CA TRP A 97 -4.47 -4.13 -2.09
C TRP A 97 -4.12 -3.84 -0.64
N LEU A 98 -3.88 -2.57 -0.31
CA LEU A 98 -3.42 -2.14 1.01
C LEU A 98 -4.28 -1.00 1.57
N VAL A 99 -4.33 -0.90 2.90
CA VAL A 99 -4.67 0.35 3.59
C VAL A 99 -3.36 0.97 4.07
N LEU A 100 -3.07 2.22 3.69
CA LEU A 100 -1.83 2.91 4.03
C LEU A 100 -2.10 4.11 4.94
N VAL A 101 -1.32 4.21 6.01
CA VAL A 101 -1.31 5.35 6.92
C VAL A 101 0.12 5.73 7.22
N ALA A 102 0.47 7.00 7.08
CA ALA A 102 1.79 7.52 7.42
C ALA A 102 1.68 8.84 8.20
N LEU A 103 2.74 9.16 8.95
CA LEU A 103 2.93 10.46 9.58
C LEU A 103 4.19 11.10 9.01
N GLU A 104 4.03 12.32 8.50
CA GLU A 104 5.09 13.21 8.10
C GLU A 104 5.27 14.30 9.16
N VAL A 105 6.52 14.59 9.53
CA VAL A 105 6.90 15.70 10.41
C VAL A 105 7.99 16.51 9.73
N ASP A 106 7.70 17.78 9.47
CA ASP A 106 8.57 18.76 8.81
C ASP A 106 9.15 18.26 7.47
N GLY A 107 8.31 17.55 6.70
CA GLY A 107 8.67 17.00 5.38
C GLY A 107 9.29 15.60 5.41
N GLU A 108 9.53 15.02 6.59
CA GLU A 108 10.11 13.69 6.74
C GLU A 108 9.07 12.67 7.23
N VAL A 109 8.97 11.53 6.57
CA VAL A 109 8.07 10.44 7.01
C VAL A 109 8.68 9.73 8.22
N VAL A 110 8.04 9.86 9.38
CA VAL A 110 8.53 9.31 10.65
C VAL A 110 7.82 8.03 11.08
N VAL A 111 6.60 7.80 10.61
CA VAL A 111 5.81 6.57 10.82
C VAL A 111 5.18 6.14 9.50
N GLY A 112 5.16 4.84 9.23
CA GLY A 112 4.41 4.27 8.11
C GLY A 112 3.80 2.91 8.47
N VAL A 113 2.58 2.68 8.03
CA VAL A 113 1.81 1.44 8.21
C VAL A 113 1.19 1.03 6.89
N ALA A 114 1.30 -0.26 6.56
CA ALA A 114 0.65 -0.86 5.41
C ALA A 114 -0.07 -2.14 5.85
N ALA A 115 -1.40 -2.15 5.77
CA ALA A 115 -2.21 -3.32 6.09
C ALA A 115 -2.71 -3.98 4.80
N ALA A 116 -2.45 -5.28 4.61
CA ALA A 116 -2.98 -6.12 3.52
C ALA A 116 -4.01 -7.10 4.09
N PRO A 117 -5.26 -6.68 4.35
CA PRO A 117 -6.19 -7.50 5.12
C PRO A 117 -6.70 -8.73 4.39
N ALA A 118 -6.86 -8.69 3.07
CA ALA A 118 -7.16 -9.89 2.28
C ALA A 118 -6.06 -10.97 2.40
N GLN A 119 -4.84 -10.57 2.75
CA GLN A 119 -3.68 -11.45 2.96
C GLN A 119 -3.37 -11.69 4.43
N ARG A 120 -4.15 -11.10 5.35
CA ARG A 120 -3.94 -11.17 6.80
C ARG A 120 -2.52 -10.78 7.22
N ARG A 121 -1.96 -9.72 6.61
CA ARG A 121 -0.64 -9.20 6.95
C ARG A 121 -0.67 -7.70 7.21
N ILE A 122 0.21 -7.23 8.07
CA ILE A 122 0.43 -5.80 8.33
C ILE A 122 1.92 -5.55 8.52
N TRP A 123 2.39 -4.45 7.95
CA TRP A 123 3.75 -3.94 8.08
C TRP A 123 3.72 -2.56 8.71
N TRP A 124 4.75 -2.24 9.48
CA TRP A 124 4.94 -0.87 9.96
C TRP A 124 6.40 -0.56 10.19
N ALA A 125 6.71 0.72 10.26
CA ALA A 125 8.03 1.22 10.60
C ALA A 125 7.91 2.57 11.33
N GLU A 126 8.92 2.84 12.14
CA GLU A 126 9.13 4.14 12.78
C GLU A 126 10.61 4.54 12.63
N ALA A 127 10.84 5.82 12.36
CA ALA A 127 12.17 6.38 12.20
C ALA A 127 13.06 6.06 13.41
N GLY A 128 14.20 5.41 13.17
CA GLY A 128 15.13 4.98 14.23
C GLY A 128 14.73 3.70 14.99
N ALA A 129 13.49 3.21 14.85
CA ALA A 129 13.01 2.00 15.54
C ALA A 129 13.05 0.74 14.68
N GLY A 130 13.16 0.88 13.35
CA GLY A 130 13.19 -0.22 12.40
C GLY A 130 11.81 -0.50 11.78
N ALA A 131 11.70 -1.65 11.11
CA ALA A 131 10.50 -2.07 10.41
C ALA A 131 10.11 -3.50 10.80
N PHE A 132 8.82 -3.78 10.75
CA PHE A 132 8.21 -5.01 11.26
C PHE A 132 7.10 -5.50 10.33
N VAL A 133 6.83 -6.80 10.43
CA VAL A 133 5.67 -7.46 9.81
C VAL A 133 5.00 -8.35 10.85
N ALA A 134 3.69 -8.45 10.79
CA ALA A 134 2.89 -9.31 11.64
C ALA A 134 1.74 -9.95 10.85
N ASP A 135 1.12 -10.94 11.46
CA ASP A 135 -0.15 -11.46 11.02
C ASP A 135 -1.23 -10.44 11.45
N LEU A 136 -2.15 -10.09 10.55
CA LEU A 136 -3.24 -9.16 10.86
C LEU A 136 -4.46 -9.94 11.37
N THR A 137 -4.95 -9.54 12.54
CA THR A 137 -6.18 -10.05 13.15
C THR A 137 -7.18 -8.91 13.38
N ASP A 138 -8.42 -9.24 13.74
CA ASP A 138 -9.42 -8.23 14.10
C ASP A 138 -9.03 -7.42 15.34
N ALA A 139 -8.16 -7.97 16.20
CA ALA A 139 -7.62 -7.29 17.38
C ALA A 139 -6.37 -6.45 17.08
N GLY A 140 -5.82 -6.52 15.87
CA GLY A 140 -4.58 -5.87 15.47
C GLY A 140 -3.46 -6.85 15.10
N PRO A 141 -2.20 -6.37 15.08
CA PRO A 141 -1.03 -7.19 14.78
C PRO A 141 -0.83 -8.34 15.78
N ASP A 142 -0.51 -9.54 15.29
CA ASP A 142 -0.09 -10.70 16.07
C ASP A 142 1.18 -11.34 15.49
N ARG A 143 1.99 -11.98 16.32
CA ARG A 143 3.24 -12.66 15.92
C ARG A 143 4.20 -11.75 15.16
N GLU A 144 4.48 -10.58 15.73
CA GLU A 144 5.43 -9.60 15.20
C GLU A 144 6.80 -10.20 14.88
N ARG A 145 7.36 -9.79 13.75
CA ARG A 145 8.71 -10.12 13.28
C ARG A 145 9.38 -8.87 12.74
N ARG A 146 10.60 -8.57 13.19
CA ARG A 146 11.43 -7.52 12.60
C ARG A 146 11.85 -7.94 11.19
N ILE A 147 11.83 -7.00 10.25
CA ILE A 147 12.27 -7.21 8.87
C ILE A 147 13.52 -6.41 8.54
N SER A 148 14.22 -6.84 7.49
CA SER A 148 15.38 -6.15 6.95
C SER A 148 15.55 -6.49 5.48
N VAL A 149 16.11 -5.56 4.72
CA VAL A 149 16.64 -5.85 3.38
C VAL A 149 17.72 -6.93 3.45
N THR A 150 18.11 -7.48 2.30
CA THR A 150 19.18 -8.48 2.25
C THR A 150 20.50 -7.94 2.77
N GLY A 151 21.10 -8.64 3.74
CA GLY A 151 22.45 -8.33 4.23
C GLY A 151 23.57 -8.81 3.30
N GLN A 152 23.24 -9.64 2.31
CA GLN A 152 24.19 -10.13 1.30
C GLN A 152 23.70 -9.69 -0.08
N PRO A 153 24.44 -8.80 -0.77
CA PRO A 153 24.07 -8.40 -2.12
C PRO A 153 24.15 -9.61 -3.07
N PRO A 154 23.25 -9.72 -4.06
CA PRO A 154 23.34 -10.75 -5.07
C PRO A 154 24.64 -10.62 -5.88
N ALA A 155 25.10 -11.73 -6.47
CA ALA A 155 26.28 -11.79 -7.34
C ALA A 155 25.99 -11.13 -8.72
N GLY A 156 25.68 -9.83 -8.70
CA GLY A 156 25.24 -9.05 -9.85
C GLY A 156 23.75 -9.19 -10.16
N VAL A 157 23.31 -8.38 -11.14
CA VAL A 157 21.91 -8.28 -11.59
C VAL A 157 21.30 -9.65 -11.98
N PRO A 158 22.02 -10.59 -12.64
CA PRO A 158 21.44 -11.89 -12.97
C PRO A 158 20.98 -12.73 -11.77
N ALA A 159 21.61 -12.54 -10.61
CA ALA A 159 21.26 -13.23 -9.38
C ALA A 159 20.21 -12.48 -8.54
N SER A 160 19.87 -11.23 -8.91
CA SER A 160 18.88 -10.43 -8.20
C SER A 160 17.47 -10.99 -8.35
N ARG A 161 16.72 -10.94 -7.26
CA ARG A 161 15.30 -11.25 -7.18
C ARG A 161 14.54 -9.96 -7.39
N PHE A 162 13.91 -9.78 -8.54
CA PHE A 162 13.14 -8.57 -8.80
C PHE A 162 11.72 -8.85 -9.26
N ALA A 163 10.85 -7.88 -8.99
CA ALA A 163 9.46 -7.86 -9.44
C ALA A 163 9.17 -6.61 -10.28
N VAL A 164 8.11 -6.67 -11.08
CA VAL A 164 7.67 -5.56 -11.95
C VAL A 164 6.18 -5.30 -11.71
N VAL A 165 5.79 -4.05 -11.47
CA VAL A 165 4.41 -3.67 -11.17
C VAL A 165 3.89 -2.67 -12.22
N PRO A 166 2.72 -2.91 -12.85
CA PRO A 166 2.04 -4.20 -12.93
C PRO A 166 2.89 -5.23 -13.69
N GLY A 167 2.49 -6.51 -13.68
CA GLY A 167 3.32 -7.56 -14.25
C GLY A 167 3.60 -7.40 -15.75
N PRO A 168 4.64 -8.09 -16.29
CA PRO A 168 5.19 -7.81 -17.62
C PRO A 168 4.19 -7.85 -18.78
N ALA A 169 3.11 -8.62 -18.64
CA ALA A 169 2.03 -8.71 -19.63
C ALA A 169 1.23 -7.41 -19.78
N ALA A 170 1.25 -6.53 -18.77
CA ALA A 170 0.47 -5.32 -18.71
C ALA A 170 1.22 -4.05 -19.18
N LEU A 171 2.38 -4.17 -19.85
CA LEU A 171 3.34 -3.05 -20.04
C LEU A 171 3.53 -2.58 -21.50
N PRO A 172 2.92 -1.45 -21.92
CA PRO A 172 3.20 -0.85 -23.22
C PRO A 172 4.37 0.16 -23.19
N GLN A 173 4.44 1.05 -22.19
CA GLN A 173 5.28 2.25 -22.25
C GLN A 173 6.69 2.06 -21.66
N ASP A 174 6.81 1.37 -20.52
CA ASP A 174 8.10 1.14 -19.84
C ASP A 174 8.71 -0.23 -20.17
N ARG A 175 8.22 -0.86 -21.25
CA ARG A 175 8.70 -2.16 -21.69
C ARG A 175 10.20 -2.16 -21.96
N TRP A 176 10.81 -1.03 -22.33
CA TRP A 176 12.24 -0.92 -22.56
C TRP A 176 13.07 -1.10 -21.27
N LEU A 177 12.62 -0.54 -20.14
CA LEU A 177 13.29 -0.67 -18.84
C LEU A 177 13.23 -2.11 -18.37
N VAL A 178 12.02 -2.68 -18.46
CA VAL A 178 11.76 -4.07 -18.07
C VAL A 178 12.46 -5.04 -19.01
N ALA A 179 12.55 -4.77 -20.31
CA ALA A 179 13.25 -5.61 -21.28
C ALA A 179 14.75 -5.68 -21.02
N ARG A 180 15.40 -4.57 -20.64
CA ARG A 180 16.82 -4.58 -20.28
C ARG A 180 17.10 -5.44 -19.06
N LEU A 181 16.29 -5.33 -18.01
CA LEU A 181 16.40 -6.18 -16.82
C LEU A 181 16.05 -7.64 -17.15
N SER A 182 14.98 -7.85 -17.93
CA SER A 182 14.51 -9.18 -18.36
C SER A 182 15.50 -9.90 -19.28
N ALA A 183 16.42 -9.18 -19.93
CA ALA A 183 17.49 -9.77 -20.73
C ALA A 183 18.59 -10.43 -19.87
N VAL A 184 18.67 -10.09 -18.57
CA VAL A 184 19.72 -10.58 -17.67
C VAL A 184 19.18 -11.39 -16.49
N THR A 185 17.90 -11.21 -16.10
CA THR A 185 17.21 -12.01 -15.08
C THR A 185 15.70 -12.00 -15.31
N ALA A 186 14.97 -13.05 -14.93
CA ALA A 186 13.52 -13.11 -15.10
C ALA A 186 12.76 -12.46 -13.91
N PRO A 187 11.71 -11.65 -14.15
CA PRO A 187 10.85 -11.15 -13.08
C PRO A 187 10.22 -12.31 -12.30
N ARG A 188 10.22 -12.20 -10.97
CA ARG A 188 9.54 -13.16 -10.09
C ARG A 188 8.08 -12.75 -9.87
N PRO A 189 7.16 -13.70 -9.66
CA PRO A 189 5.85 -13.37 -9.11
C PRO A 189 5.98 -12.82 -7.69
N TRP A 190 5.00 -12.02 -7.25
CA TRP A 190 4.96 -11.43 -5.92
C TRP A 190 3.64 -11.73 -5.23
N ALA A 191 3.73 -12.11 -3.96
CA ALA A 191 2.61 -12.46 -3.10
C ALA A 191 2.03 -11.26 -2.35
N ALA A 192 2.71 -10.12 -2.30
CA ALA A 192 2.28 -8.87 -1.69
C ALA A 192 2.78 -7.68 -2.53
N HIS A 193 2.50 -6.44 -2.10
CA HIS A 193 3.05 -5.26 -2.73
C HIS A 193 4.59 -5.33 -2.78
N PRO A 194 5.23 -5.29 -3.97
CA PRO A 194 6.66 -5.58 -4.09
C PRO A 194 7.61 -4.70 -3.28
N ALA A 195 7.26 -3.45 -3.00
CA ALA A 195 8.06 -2.59 -2.11
C ALA A 195 8.19 -3.19 -0.69
N LEU A 196 7.12 -3.80 -0.17
CA LEU A 196 7.14 -4.47 1.13
C LEU A 196 7.99 -5.74 1.11
N LEU A 197 8.01 -6.45 -0.01
CA LEU A 197 8.87 -7.62 -0.21
C LEU A 197 10.35 -7.24 -0.32
N VAL A 198 10.67 -6.06 -0.87
CA VAL A 198 12.03 -5.51 -0.84
C VAL A 198 12.43 -5.15 0.59
N ALA A 199 11.57 -4.44 1.32
CA ALA A 199 11.81 -4.10 2.73
C ALA A 199 11.98 -5.36 3.62
N GLY A 200 11.29 -6.45 3.26
CA GLY A 200 11.39 -7.77 3.88
C GLY A 200 12.62 -8.60 3.48
N GLY A 201 13.41 -8.16 2.50
CA GLY A 201 14.52 -8.94 1.96
C GLY A 201 14.08 -10.17 1.18
N GLU A 202 12.81 -10.27 0.79
CA GLU A 202 12.27 -11.32 -0.09
C GLU A 202 12.57 -11.02 -1.57
N LEU A 203 12.60 -9.73 -1.92
CA LEU A 203 13.09 -9.20 -3.19
C LEU A 203 14.31 -8.31 -2.95
N ASP A 204 15.14 -8.19 -3.98
CA ASP A 204 16.27 -7.27 -4.01
C ASP A 204 15.91 -5.96 -4.74
N LEU A 205 14.90 -5.99 -5.62
CA LEU A 205 14.44 -4.84 -6.39
C LEU A 205 12.96 -4.96 -6.76
N ALA A 206 12.25 -3.85 -6.80
CA ALA A 206 10.92 -3.75 -7.40
C ALA A 206 10.91 -2.60 -8.40
N VAL A 207 10.35 -2.84 -9.60
CA VAL A 207 10.22 -1.83 -10.65
C VAL A 207 8.74 -1.53 -10.83
N GLN A 208 8.30 -0.35 -10.39
CA GLN A 208 6.96 0.14 -10.70
C GLN A 208 7.01 0.94 -12.01
N THR A 209 6.09 0.62 -12.90
CA THR A 209 6.00 1.19 -14.24
C THR A 209 4.69 1.95 -14.40
N ARG A 210 4.68 2.91 -15.32
CA ARG A 210 3.48 3.63 -15.76
C ARG A 210 2.69 2.76 -16.72
N ALA A 211 2.09 1.71 -16.19
CA ALA A 211 1.09 0.95 -16.91
C ALA A 211 -0.20 0.92 -16.11
N ARG A 212 -1.31 1.24 -16.78
CA ARG A 212 -2.65 1.11 -16.20
C ARG A 212 -3.02 -0.37 -16.18
N TYR A 213 -3.56 -0.86 -15.06
CA TYR A 213 -4.28 -2.14 -15.06
C TYR A 213 -5.47 -1.99 -16.01
N GLY A 214 -5.36 -2.56 -17.22
CA GLY A 214 -6.44 -2.79 -18.18
C GLY A 214 -7.34 -1.59 -18.58
N THR A 215 -7.14 -1.06 -19.78
CA THR A 215 -8.28 -0.77 -20.68
C THR A 215 -8.32 -1.80 -21.80
N SER A 216 -8.51 -3.07 -21.45
CA SER A 216 -8.82 -4.13 -22.42
C SER A 216 -10.31 -4.47 -22.38
N ARG A 217 -11.16 -3.50 -22.70
CA ARG A 217 -12.48 -3.82 -23.29
C ARG A 217 -12.36 -3.55 -24.80
N PRO A 218 -12.50 -4.56 -25.68
CA PRO A 218 -12.77 -4.27 -27.07
C PRO A 218 -14.08 -3.50 -27.12
N ARG A 219 -14.08 -2.31 -27.74
CA ARG A 219 -15.31 -1.63 -28.12
C ARG A 219 -16.10 -2.61 -28.99
N ARG A 220 -17.23 -3.09 -28.47
CA ARG A 220 -18.25 -3.75 -29.28
C ARG A 220 -19.02 -2.70 -30.06
#